data_AF-A0AAE0X6W7-F1
#
_entry.id   AF-A0AAE0X6W7-F1
#
_cell.length_a   1.000
_cell.length_b   1.000
_cell.length_c   1.000
_cell.angle_alpha   90.00
_cell.angle_beta   90.00
_cell.angle_gamma   90.00
#
_symmetry.space_group_name_H-M   'P 1'
#
loop_
_entity.id
_entity.type
_entity.pdbx_description
1 polymer ?
#
loop_
_entity_poly.entity_id
_entity_poly.type
_entity_poly.pdbx_seq_one_letter_code
_entity_poly.pdbx_strand_id
1 'polypeptide(L)'
;MILADILSLLLRLGELAFAVIVAALTGKYLHAVKGSSSWDQGRFIYTEVVAGLSIVLSIIWLFPFSGSFIHYPADFVISVMWFVSFGLLVSWLDDSCGNVFNWDNIALNSGTNTCAEWKADIAFTFLSAIFWLVSTLLGIYWVHKHTQQATVTTHRRRWYRSRV
;
A
#
# COMPACT_ATOMS: atom_id res chain seq x y z
N MET A 1 12.98 7.48 -20.20
CA MET A 1 11.83 6.63 -19.83
C MET A 1 12.25 5.51 -18.89
N ILE A 2 13.45 4.95 -19.04
CA ILE A 2 14.05 3.92 -18.16
C ILE A 2 14.00 4.24 -16.64
N LEU A 3 14.25 5.49 -16.23
CA LEU A 3 14.29 5.86 -14.81
C LEU A 3 12.92 5.78 -14.13
N ALA A 4 11.84 6.04 -14.88
CA ALA A 4 10.47 5.88 -14.40
C ALA A 4 10.07 4.40 -14.32
N ASP A 5 10.55 3.59 -15.26
CA ASP A 5 10.31 2.14 -15.28
C ASP A 5 11.03 1.45 -14.11
N ILE A 6 12.29 1.82 -13.83
CA ILE A 6 13.05 1.33 -12.67
C ILE A 6 12.40 1.77 -11.37
N LEU A 7 11.97 3.04 -11.26
CA LEU A 7 11.31 3.54 -10.06
C LEU A 7 9.98 2.81 -9.82
N SER A 8 9.19 2.57 -10.87
CA SER A 8 7.93 1.81 -10.79
C SER A 8 8.19 0.36 -10.37
N LEU A 9 9.24 -0.28 -10.89
CA LEU A 9 9.63 -1.63 -10.49
C LEU A 9 10.03 -1.68 -9.00
N LEU A 10 10.83 -0.73 -8.53
CA LEU A 10 11.24 -0.66 -7.13
C LEU A 10 10.06 -0.38 -6.19
N LEU A 11 9.12 0.48 -6.61
CA LEU A 11 7.88 0.72 -5.86
C LEU A 11 7.05 -0.56 -5.73
N ARG A 12 6.86 -1.32 -6.82
CA ARG A 12 6.14 -2.61 -6.80
C ARG A 12 6.82 -3.64 -5.89
N LEU A 13 8.14 -3.72 -5.92
CA LEU A 13 8.90 -4.59 -5.02
C LEU A 13 8.77 -4.15 -3.56
N GLY A 14 8.76 -2.84 -3.31
CA GLY A 14 8.51 -2.27 -1.98
C GLY A 14 7.11 -2.59 -1.46
N GLU A 15 6.07 -2.36 -2.27
CA GLU A 15 4.68 -2.71 -1.97
C GLU A 15 4.54 -4.19 -1.56
N LEU A 16 5.16 -5.08 -2.34
CA LEU A 16 5.16 -6.52 -2.07
C LEU A 16 5.89 -6.86 -0.78
N ALA A 17 7.09 -6.32 -0.56
CA ALA A 17 7.89 -6.59 0.63
C ALA A 17 7.16 -6.16 1.91
N PHE A 18 6.61 -4.94 1.93
CA PHE A 18 5.88 -4.45 3.10
C PHE A 18 4.58 -5.20 3.34
N ALA A 19 3.83 -5.53 2.29
CA ALA A 19 2.60 -6.32 2.42
C ALA A 19 2.87 -7.74 2.99
N VAL A 20 3.94 -8.40 2.54
CA VAL A 20 4.35 -9.71 3.08
C VAL A 20 4.78 -9.63 4.54
N ILE A 21 5.54 -8.59 4.92
CA ILE A 21 5.96 -8.40 6.32
C ILE A 21 4.74 -8.25 7.23
N VAL A 22 3.79 -7.39 6.86
CA VAL A 22 2.57 -7.17 7.64
C VAL A 22 1.75 -8.45 7.73
N ALA A 23 1.48 -9.13 6.61
CA ALA A 23 0.75 -10.40 6.60
C ALA A 23 1.40 -11.47 7.50
N ALA A 24 2.73 -11.55 7.50
CA ALA A 24 3.46 -12.50 8.34
C ALA A 24 3.29 -12.20 9.84
N LEU A 25 3.34 -10.92 10.22
CA LEU A 25 3.16 -10.48 11.62
C LEU A 25 1.71 -10.66 12.08
N THR A 26 0.74 -10.21 11.28
CA THR A 26 -0.69 -10.34 11.59
C THR A 26 -1.14 -11.80 11.61
N GLY A 27 -0.66 -12.63 10.68
CA GLY A 27 -0.96 -14.06 10.62
C GLY A 27 -0.42 -14.85 11.82
N LYS A 28 0.80 -14.53 12.29
CA LYS A 28 1.36 -15.14 13.51
C LYS A 28 0.50 -14.83 14.74
N TYR A 29 0.02 -13.60 14.87
CA TYR A 29 -0.87 -13.22 15.96
C TYR A 29 -2.22 -13.93 15.87
N LEU A 30 -2.84 -13.96 14.69
CA LEU A 30 -4.13 -14.61 14.49
C LEU A 30 -4.08 -16.10 14.86
N HIS A 31 -2.96 -16.76 14.61
CA HIS A 31 -2.74 -18.15 15.02
C HIS A 31 -2.61 -18.31 16.53
N ALA A 32 -1.93 -17.39 17.20
CA ALA A 32 -1.72 -17.42 18.65
C ALA A 32 -3.01 -17.14 19.44
N VAL A 33 -3.93 -16.34 18.89
CA VAL A 33 -5.17 -15.92 19.57
C VAL A 33 -6.40 -16.73 19.09
N LYS A 34 -6.18 -17.95 18.59
CA LYS A 34 -7.26 -18.85 18.14
C LYS A 34 -8.12 -19.30 19.33
N GLY A 35 -9.14 -18.49 19.69
CA GLY A 35 -10.08 -18.78 20.77
C GLY A 35 -10.56 -17.58 21.60
N SER A 36 -10.14 -16.35 21.32
CA SER A 36 -10.63 -15.15 22.02
C SER A 36 -11.86 -14.52 21.35
N SER A 37 -12.41 -13.46 21.96
CA SER A 37 -13.63 -12.78 21.52
C SER A 37 -13.52 -12.24 20.08
N SER A 38 -14.51 -12.59 19.26
CA SER A 38 -14.52 -12.33 17.81
C SER A 38 -14.52 -10.85 17.41
N TRP A 39 -14.81 -9.93 18.34
CA TRP A 39 -14.98 -8.51 18.03
C TRP A 39 -13.64 -7.76 17.96
N ASP A 40 -12.66 -8.11 18.81
CA ASP A 40 -11.32 -7.50 18.77
C ASP A 40 -10.50 -8.00 17.57
N GLN A 41 -10.74 -9.25 17.17
CA GLN A 41 -10.04 -9.91 16.08
C GLN A 41 -10.44 -9.40 14.68
N GLY A 42 -11.60 -8.74 14.55
CA GLY A 42 -12.10 -8.21 13.28
C GLY A 42 -11.16 -7.21 12.61
N ARG A 43 -10.44 -6.40 13.42
CA ARG A 43 -9.46 -5.42 12.93
C ARG A 43 -8.27 -6.09 12.26
N PHE A 44 -7.75 -7.16 12.88
CA PHE A 44 -6.63 -7.94 12.37
C PHE A 44 -6.99 -8.78 11.14
N ILE A 45 -8.22 -9.28 11.07
CA ILE A 45 -8.71 -10.00 9.88
C ILE A 45 -8.82 -9.04 8.69
N TYR A 46 -9.31 -7.81 8.91
CA TYR A 46 -9.34 -6.79 7.87
C TYR A 46 -7.94 -6.49 7.31
N THR A 47 -6.95 -6.30 8.19
CA THR A 47 -5.58 -6.02 7.76
C THR A 47 -4.93 -7.18 7.03
N GLU A 48 -5.19 -8.42 7.45
CA GLU A 48 -4.74 -9.63 6.75
C GLU A 48 -5.32 -9.71 5.33
N VAL A 49 -6.61 -9.42 5.16
CA VAL A 49 -7.26 -9.43 3.83
C VAL A 49 -6.68 -8.34 2.92
N VAL A 50 -6.44 -7.14 3.45
CA VAL A 50 -5.79 -6.05 2.70
C VAL A 50 -4.35 -6.41 2.32
N ALA A 51 -3.61 -7.07 3.22
CA ALA A 51 -2.27 -7.56 2.95
C ALA A 51 -2.28 -8.66 1.87
N GLY A 52 -3.22 -9.61 1.94
CA GLY A 52 -3.37 -10.65 0.91
C GLY A 52 -3.73 -10.07 -0.48
N LEU A 53 -4.68 -9.13 -0.53
CA LEU A 53 -5.04 -8.45 -1.78
C LEU A 53 -3.86 -7.69 -2.38
N SER A 54 -3.11 -6.95 -1.56
CA SER A 54 -1.94 -6.19 -2.02
C SER A 54 -0.82 -7.12 -2.51
N ILE A 55 -0.55 -8.25 -1.87
CA ILE A 55 0.42 -9.24 -2.37
C ILE A 55 0.02 -9.75 -3.75
N VAL A 56 -1.24 -10.21 -3.90
CA VAL A 56 -1.75 -10.72 -5.18
C VAL A 56 -1.66 -9.66 -6.26
N LEU A 57 -2.08 -8.44 -5.96
CA LEU A 57 -2.06 -7.32 -6.88
C LEU A 57 -0.63 -6.90 -7.26
N SER A 58 0.31 -6.81 -6.32
CA SER A 58 1.70 -6.49 -6.60
C SER A 58 2.38 -7.57 -7.46
N ILE A 59 2.05 -8.86 -7.27
CA ILE A 59 2.55 -9.95 -8.12
C ILE A 59 1.96 -9.86 -9.53
N ILE A 60 0.64 -9.65 -9.64
CA ILE A 60 -0.04 -9.52 -10.94
C ILE A 60 0.54 -8.35 -11.73
N TRP A 61 0.78 -7.21 -11.07
CA TRP A 61 1.36 -6.03 -11.70
C TRP A 61 2.88 -6.09 -11.92
N LEU A 62 3.58 -7.06 -11.35
CA LEU A 62 4.99 -7.33 -11.65
C LEU A 62 5.15 -7.92 -13.05
N PHE A 63 4.16 -8.70 -13.52
CA PHE A 63 4.18 -9.26 -14.87
C PHE A 63 3.72 -8.21 -15.89
N PRO A 64 4.54 -7.88 -16.91
CA PRO A 64 4.18 -6.90 -17.93
C PRO A 64 3.22 -7.51 -18.96
N PHE A 65 2.11 -8.11 -18.52
CA PHE A 65 1.05 -8.61 -19.38
C PHE A 65 0.05 -7.50 -19.71
N SER A 66 0.31 -6.82 -20.82
CA SER A 66 -0.64 -6.07 -21.68
C SER A 66 -1.67 -5.17 -20.99
N GLY A 67 -1.44 -3.84 -21.04
CA GLY A 67 -2.51 -2.83 -20.98
C GLY A 67 -2.33 -1.76 -19.91
N SER A 68 -1.25 -0.98 -20.03
CA SER A 68 -0.75 0.11 -19.16
C SER A 68 -1.70 1.26 -18.76
N PHE A 69 -3.03 1.15 -18.86
CA PHE A 69 -3.92 2.31 -18.73
C PHE A 69 -4.93 2.28 -17.56
N ILE A 70 -5.02 1.21 -16.76
CA ILE A 70 -6.12 1.05 -15.76
C ILE A 70 -5.63 0.78 -14.32
N HIS A 71 -4.32 0.79 -14.05
CA HIS A 71 -3.81 0.34 -12.74
C HIS A 71 -3.91 1.41 -11.64
N TYR A 72 -3.82 2.69 -12.00
CA TYR A 72 -3.85 3.81 -11.04
C TYR A 72 -5.09 3.85 -10.11
N PRO A 73 -6.35 3.58 -10.53
CA PRO A 73 -7.48 3.60 -9.60
C PRO A 73 -7.44 2.46 -8.60
N ALA A 74 -6.95 1.30 -9.01
CA ALA A 74 -6.84 0.15 -8.11
C ALA A 74 -5.70 0.37 -7.10
N ASP A 75 -4.57 0.97 -7.54
CA ASP A 75 -3.49 1.38 -6.63
C ASP A 75 -3.99 2.40 -5.58
N PHE A 76 -4.87 3.34 -5.98
CA PHE A 76 -5.46 4.32 -5.09
C PHE A 76 -6.37 3.69 -4.03
N VAL A 77 -7.25 2.77 -4.45
CA VAL A 77 -8.16 2.07 -3.54
C VAL A 77 -7.36 1.29 -2.49
N ILE A 78 -6.30 0.60 -2.91
CA ILE A 78 -5.44 -0.16 -1.98
C ILE A 78 -4.72 0.79 -1.00
N SER A 79 -4.25 1.95 -1.46
CA SER A 79 -3.67 2.96 -0.57
C SER A 79 -4.67 3.40 0.52
N VAL A 80 -5.92 3.68 0.15
CA VAL A 80 -6.98 4.02 1.11
C VAL A 80 -7.24 2.88 2.10
N MET A 81 -7.30 1.64 1.62
CA MET A 81 -7.47 0.47 2.50
C MET A 81 -6.33 0.33 3.51
N TRP A 82 -5.08 0.60 3.11
CA TRP A 82 -3.92 0.64 4.01
C TRP A 82 -3.98 1.76 5.04
N PHE A 83 -4.47 2.96 4.68
CA PHE A 83 -4.70 4.03 5.65
C PHE A 83 -5.77 3.65 6.68
N VAL A 84 -6.83 2.95 6.26
CA VAL A 84 -7.85 2.42 7.18
C VAL A 84 -7.24 1.36 8.10
N SER A 85 -6.45 0.43 7.56
CA SER A 85 -5.71 -0.58 8.34
C SER A 85 -4.84 0.09 9.41
N PHE A 86 -4.06 1.10 9.03
CA PHE A 86 -3.23 1.87 9.95
C PHE A 86 -4.05 2.49 11.09
N GLY A 87 -5.17 3.16 10.77
CA GLY A 87 -6.05 3.76 11.78
C GLY A 87 -6.62 2.73 12.76
N LEU A 88 -7.00 1.54 12.27
CA LEU A 88 -7.51 0.44 13.10
C LEU A 88 -6.45 -0.11 14.06
N LEU A 89 -5.20 -0.28 13.60
CA LEU A 89 -4.11 -0.77 14.45
C LEU A 89 -3.70 0.28 15.49
N VAL A 90 -3.63 1.56 15.12
CA VAL A 90 -3.30 2.64 16.05
C VAL A 90 -4.34 2.75 17.16
N SER A 91 -5.64 2.65 16.83
CA SER A 91 -6.71 2.67 17.82
C SER A 91 -6.64 1.49 18.80
N TRP A 92 -6.10 0.35 18.37
CA TRP A 92 -5.91 -0.80 19.26
C TRP A 92 -4.67 -0.65 20.14
N LEU A 93 -3.58 -0.08 19.60
CA LEU A 93 -2.34 0.08 20.35
C LEU A 93 -2.46 1.10 21.49
N ASP A 94 -3.23 2.18 21.29
CA ASP A 94 -3.40 3.23 22.31
C ASP A 94 -3.98 2.67 23.63
N ASP A 95 -4.90 1.70 23.53
CA ASP A 95 -5.55 1.05 24.69
C ASP A 95 -4.61 0.07 25.43
N SER A 96 -3.64 -0.55 24.75
CA SER A 96 -2.83 -1.64 25.33
C SER A 96 -1.36 -1.30 25.59
N CYS A 97 -0.79 -0.34 24.86
CA CYS A 97 0.66 -0.12 24.77
C CYS A 97 1.08 1.36 24.77
N GLY A 98 0.12 2.27 24.98
CA GLY A 98 0.33 3.71 25.02
C GLY A 98 0.64 4.32 23.64
N ASN A 99 1.00 5.61 23.65
CA ASN A 99 1.08 6.41 22.44
C ASN A 99 2.11 5.86 21.42
N VAL A 100 1.69 5.75 20.15
CA VAL A 100 2.46 5.21 19.01
C VAL A 100 3.86 5.83 18.91
N PHE A 101 3.97 7.15 19.12
CA PHE A 101 5.21 7.90 18.93
C PHE A 101 6.10 8.00 20.18
N ASN A 102 5.72 7.38 21.30
CA ASN A 102 6.56 7.35 22.49
C ASN A 102 7.53 6.16 22.42
N TRP A 103 8.78 6.43 22.03
CA TRP A 103 9.88 5.45 21.98
C TRP A 103 10.76 5.51 23.25
N ASP A 104 10.39 6.32 24.24
CA ASP A 104 11.24 6.70 25.37
C ASP A 104 11.26 5.65 26.51
N ASN A 105 10.37 4.65 26.47
CA ASN A 105 10.25 3.59 27.48
C ASN A 105 10.18 2.19 26.86
N ILE A 106 10.96 1.94 25.80
CA ILE A 106 11.15 0.58 25.28
C ILE A 106 12.17 -0.12 26.19
N ALA A 107 11.77 -0.38 27.43
CA ALA A 107 12.59 -1.13 28.36
C ALA A 107 12.71 -2.57 27.83
N LEU A 108 13.88 -2.90 27.29
CA LEU A 108 14.32 -4.26 26.92
C LEU A 108 14.27 -5.27 28.09
N ASN A 109 13.78 -4.88 29.27
CA ASN A 109 13.92 -5.60 30.54
C ASN A 109 12.59 -5.92 31.24
N SER A 110 11.44 -5.64 30.61
CA SER A 110 10.12 -6.02 31.14
C SER A 110 9.41 -6.99 30.18
N GLY A 111 9.89 -8.24 30.17
CA GLY A 111 9.10 -9.48 30.02
C GLY A 111 8.23 -9.76 28.78
N THR A 112 7.91 -8.79 27.93
CA THR A 112 7.01 -9.01 26.77
C THR A 112 7.43 -8.14 25.59
N ASN A 113 8.28 -8.68 24.71
CA ASN A 113 8.76 -8.05 23.47
C ASN A 113 7.66 -7.75 22.42
N THR A 114 6.39 -7.96 22.75
CA THR A 114 5.25 -7.84 21.83
C THR A 114 4.95 -6.38 21.45
N CYS A 115 5.12 -5.44 22.38
CA CYS A 115 4.76 -4.04 22.16
C CYS A 115 5.61 -3.34 21.09
N ALA A 116 6.93 -3.63 21.08
CA ALA A 116 7.84 -3.10 20.08
C ALA A 116 7.60 -3.72 18.69
N GLU A 117 7.25 -5.02 18.64
CA GLU A 117 6.85 -5.70 17.39
C GLU A 117 5.60 -5.05 16.77
N TRP A 118 4.58 -4.73 17.57
CA TRP A 118 3.37 -4.06 17.09
C TRP A 118 3.60 -2.62 16.61
N LYS A 119 4.49 -1.89 17.27
CA LYS A 119 4.89 -0.55 16.81
C LYS A 119 5.61 -0.62 15.45
N ALA A 120 6.44 -1.64 15.24
CA ALA A 120 7.08 -1.87 13.95
C ALA A 120 6.07 -2.24 12.87
N ASP A 121 5.11 -3.12 13.16
CA ASP A 121 4.05 -3.50 12.23
C ASP A 121 3.25 -2.28 11.74
N ILE A 122 2.83 -1.42 12.67
CA ILE A 122 2.14 -0.16 12.36
C ILE A 122 2.98 0.73 11.42
N ALA A 123 4.28 0.86 11.66
CA ALA A 123 5.16 1.65 10.79
C ALA A 123 5.23 1.07 9.37
N PHE A 124 5.28 -0.26 9.23
CA PHE A 124 5.28 -0.92 7.92
C PHE A 124 3.93 -0.78 7.21
N THR A 125 2.80 -0.82 7.93
CA THR A 125 1.48 -0.55 7.32
C THR A 125 1.41 0.87 6.74
N PHE A 126 1.96 1.85 7.46
CA PHE A 126 2.00 3.25 7.00
C PHE A 126 2.92 3.43 5.79
N LEU A 127 4.09 2.80 5.81
CA LEU A 127 5.01 2.80 4.66
C LEU A 127 4.34 2.17 3.43
N SER A 128 3.66 1.03 3.60
CA SER A 128 2.90 0.41 2.51
C SER A 128 1.87 1.39 1.93
N ALA A 129 1.10 2.07 2.78
CA ALA A 129 0.12 3.07 2.33
C ALA A 129 0.73 4.17 1.44
N ILE A 130 1.93 4.66 1.82
CA ILE A 130 2.68 5.68 1.07
C ILE A 130 3.18 5.12 -0.26
N PHE A 131 3.73 3.90 -0.29
CA PHE A 131 4.23 3.30 -1.52
C PHE A 131 3.11 3.15 -2.57
N TRP A 132 1.94 2.64 -2.15
CA TRP A 132 0.74 2.56 -3.00
C TRP A 132 0.26 3.95 -3.47
N LEU A 133 0.35 4.97 -2.62
CA LEU A 133 0.00 6.35 -2.98
C LEU A 133 0.96 6.93 -4.02
N VAL A 134 2.27 6.75 -3.84
CA VAL A 134 3.29 7.22 -4.80
C VAL A 134 3.11 6.51 -6.14
N SER A 135 2.83 5.21 -6.12
CA SER A 135 2.51 4.41 -7.32
C SER A 135 1.30 4.98 -8.07
N THR A 136 0.24 5.33 -7.34
CA THR A 136 -0.95 6.03 -7.88
C THR A 136 -0.59 7.36 -8.54
N LEU A 137 0.19 8.21 -7.86
CA LEU A 137 0.58 9.53 -8.37
C LEU A 137 1.42 9.41 -9.65
N LEU A 138 2.34 8.45 -9.71
CA LEU A 138 3.12 8.17 -10.92
C LEU A 138 2.22 7.70 -12.07
N GLY A 139 1.23 6.85 -11.78
CA GLY A 139 0.22 6.41 -12.75
C GLY A 139 -0.57 7.60 -13.33
N ILE A 140 -1.08 8.48 -12.48
CA ILE A 140 -1.82 9.69 -12.90
C ILE A 140 -0.93 10.61 -13.75
N TYR A 141 0.30 10.87 -13.30
CA TYR A 141 1.25 11.72 -14.03
C TYR A 141 1.51 11.19 -15.44
N TRP A 142 1.71 9.87 -15.58
CA TRP A 142 1.94 9.24 -16.88
C TRP A 142 0.72 9.35 -17.80
N VAL A 143 -0.48 9.05 -17.28
CA VAL A 143 -1.73 9.15 -18.06
C VAL A 143 -1.96 10.59 -18.54
N HIS A 144 -1.87 11.58 -17.64
CA HIS A 144 -2.06 12.99 -18.01
C HIS A 144 -1.07 13.45 -19.07
N LYS A 145 0.21 13.06 -18.96
CA LYS A 145 1.25 13.41 -19.93
C LYS A 145 0.98 12.81 -21.32
N HIS A 146 0.49 11.57 -21.40
CA HIS A 146 0.17 10.91 -22.67
C HIS A 146 -1.11 11.45 -23.31
N THR A 147 -2.14 11.74 -22.52
CA THR A 147 -3.38 12.35 -23.00
C THR A 147 -3.13 13.76 -23.57
N GLN A 148 -2.25 14.56 -22.95
CA GLN A 148 -1.85 15.85 -23.49
C GLN A 148 -1.14 15.74 -24.85
N GLN A 149 -0.23 14.76 -25.01
CA GLN A 149 0.47 14.52 -26.28
C GLN A 149 -0.47 14.04 -27.40
N ALA A 150 -1.47 13.21 -27.08
CA ALA A 150 -2.50 12.75 -28.02
C ALA A 150 -3.43 13.90 -28.47
N THR A 151 -3.73 14.84 -27.57
CA THR A 151 -4.58 16.01 -27.89
C THR A 151 -3.85 16.98 -28.83
N VAL A 152 -2.55 17.24 -28.59
CA VAL A 152 -1.74 18.13 -29.45
C VAL A 152 -1.57 17.58 -30.86
N THR A 153 -1.33 16.27 -31.00
CA THR A 153 -1.20 15.63 -32.33
C THR A 153 -2.51 15.64 -33.11
N THR A 154 -3.65 15.46 -32.43
CA THR A 154 -4.99 15.52 -33.05
C THR A 154 -5.32 16.93 -33.53
N HIS A 155 -4.99 17.97 -32.74
CA HIS A 155 -5.26 19.36 -33.11
C HIS A 155 -4.43 19.81 -34.33
N ARG A 156 -3.17 19.34 -34.45
CA ARG A 156 -2.29 19.65 -35.58
C ARG A 156 -2.77 19.03 -36.90
N ARG A 157 -3.41 17.85 -36.86
CA ARG A 157 -3.97 17.19 -38.05
C ARG A 157 -5.27 17.82 -38.55
N ARG A 158 -6.06 18.45 -37.65
CA ARG A 158 -7.35 19.07 -38.04
C ARG A 158 -7.19 20.33 -38.89
N TRP A 159 -6.05 21.02 -38.78
CA TRP A 159 -5.76 22.25 -39.54
C TRP A 159 -5.37 22.04 -41.01
N TYR A 160 -5.09 20.81 -41.45
CA TYR A 160 -4.63 20.54 -42.83
C TYR A 160 -5.75 20.10 -43.79
N ARG A 161 -7.03 20.17 -43.39
CA ARG A 161 -8.15 19.58 -44.14
C ARG A 161 -9.26 20.55 -44.57
N SER A 162 -8.94 21.83 -44.82
CA SER A 162 -9.92 22.84 -45.27
C SER A 162 -9.55 23.53 -46.58
N ARG A 163 -9.10 22.78 -47.59
CA ARG A 163 -9.09 23.25 -48.99
C ARG A 163 -9.44 22.11 -49.95
N VAL A 164 -10.73 21.92 -50.18
CA VAL A 164 -11.36 21.60 -51.47
C VAL A 164 -12.84 21.92 -51.37
#